data_AF-A0A0N8QDA1-F1
#
_entry.id   AF-A0A0N8QDA1-F1
#
_cell.length_a   1.000
_cell.length_b   1.000
_cell.length_c   1.000
_cell.angle_alpha   90.00
_cell.angle_beta   90.00
_cell.angle_gamma   90.00
#
_symmetry.space_group_name_H-M   'P 1'
#
loop_
_entity.id
_entity.type
_entity.pdbx_description
1 polymer ?
#
loop_
_entity_poly.entity_id
_entity_poly.type
_entity_poly.pdbx_seq_one_letter_code
_entity_poly.pdbx_strand_id
1 'polypeptide(L)' 'MAFLLLLPLLVSGFLVCLKDPTVYCRLHRYEGQMLYFLVGRYGIYCFLAAMFVTAALAGLFSHDWGVLCPE' A
#
# COMPACT_ATOMS: atom_id res chain seq x y z
N MET A 1 1.40 -18.60 -7.44
CA MET A 1 2.34 -17.98 -6.47
C MET A 1 2.06 -16.48 -6.28
N ALA A 2 2.00 -15.66 -7.33
CA ALA A 2 1.72 -14.21 -7.21
C ALA A 2 0.34 -13.84 -6.62
N PHE A 3 -0.65 -14.72 -6.73
CA PHE A 3 -2.01 -14.48 -6.21
C PHE A 3 -2.04 -14.27 -4.68
N LEU A 4 -1.12 -14.90 -3.95
CA LEU A 4 -0.99 -14.76 -2.49
C LEU A 4 -0.50 -13.36 -2.09
N LEU A 5 0.32 -12.69 -2.92
CA LEU A 5 0.71 -11.29 -2.71
C LEU A 5 -0.37 -10.31 -3.15
N LEU A 6 -1.18 -10.70 -4.14
CA LEU A 6 -2.26 -9.87 -4.64
C LEU A 6 -3.36 -9.69 -3.57
N LEU A 7 -3.65 -10.73 -2.79
CA LEU A 7 -4.69 -10.72 -1.77
C LEU A 7 -4.50 -9.60 -0.71
N PRO A 8 -3.36 -9.48 0.01
CA PRO A 8 -3.15 -8.40 0.98
C PRO A 8 -3.08 -7.01 0.32
N LEU A 9 -2.59 -6.92 -0.92
CA LEU A 9 -2.59 -5.67 -1.69
C LEU A 9 -4.03 -5.21 -2.00
N LEU A 10 -4.91 -6.13 -2.39
CA LEU A 10 -6.33 -5.83 -2.62
C LEU A 10 -7.07 -5.52 -1.32
N VAL A 11 -6.81 -6.27 -0.24
CA VAL A 11 -7.44 -6.03 1.06
C VAL A 11 -7.10 -4.64 1.60
N SER A 12 -5.84 -4.21 1.51
CA SER A 12 -5.44 -2.86 1.94
C SER A 12 -6.11 -1.75 1.14
N GLY A 13 -6.15 -1.87 -0.20
CA GLY A 13 -6.84 -0.92 -1.06
C GLY A 13 -8.35 -0.86 -0.80
N PHE A 14 -8.98 -1.99 -0.49
CA PHE A 14 -10.42 -2.06 -0.19
C PHE A 14 -10.75 -1.36 1.13
N LEU A 15 -9.89 -1.50 2.13
CA LEU A 15 -10.05 -0.87 3.44
C LEU A 15 -9.97 0.66 3.36
N VAL A 16 -9.11 1.19 2.49
CA VAL A 16 -9.05 2.64 2.18
C VAL A 16 -10.34 3.10 1.50
N CYS A 17 -10.82 2.37 0.49
CA CYS A 17 -12.08 2.69 -0.21
C CYS A 17 -13.30 2.70 0.71
N LEU A 18 -13.33 1.87 1.75
CA LEU A 18 -14.41 1.84 2.75
C LEU A 18 -14.30 2.98 3.76
N LYS A 19 -13.08 3.41 4.10
CA LYS A 19 -12.86 4.43 5.13
C LYS A 19 -13.14 5.84 4.61
N ASP A 20 -12.93 6.09 3.32
CA ASP A 20 -13.18 7.39 2.68
C ASP A 20 -14.65 7.53 2.24
N PRO A 21 -15.46 8.41 2.88
CA PRO A 21 -16.90 8.52 2.61
C PRO A 21 -17.20 8.98 1.18
N THR A 22 -16.33 9.82 0.60
CA THR A 22 -16.46 10.29 -0.79
C THR A 22 -16.27 9.16 -1.79
N VAL A 23 -15.32 8.25 -1.53
CA VAL A 23 -15.06 7.09 -2.38
C VAL A 23 -16.17 6.05 -2.20
N TYR A 24 -16.64 5.85 -0.96
CA TYR A 24 -17.75 4.96 -0.64
C TYR A 24 -19.05 5.33 -1.38
N CYS A 25 -19.45 6.60 -1.40
CA CYS A 25 -20.62 7.05 -2.16
C CYS A 25 -20.50 6.81 -3.67
N ARG A 26 -19.27 6.85 -4.20
CA ARG A 26 -19.01 6.60 -5.64
C ARG A 26 -18.87 5.11 -5.93
N LEU A 27 -18.60 4.29 -4.91
CA LEU A 27 -18.38 2.85 -5.01
C LEU A 27 -19.60 2.10 -5.56
N HIS A 28 -20.80 2.54 -5.18
CA HIS A 28 -22.06 2.00 -5.71
C HIS A 28 -22.20 2.13 -7.24
N ARG A 29 -21.41 3.00 -7.88
CA ARG A 29 -21.42 3.16 -9.34
C ARG A 29 -20.46 2.21 -10.06
N TYR A 30 -19.57 1.54 -9.33
CA TYR A 30 -18.57 0.65 -9.90
C TYR A 30 -18.99 -0.81 -9.67
N GLU A 31 -19.45 -1.45 -10.74
CA GLU A 31 -19.81 -2.87 -10.74
C GLU A 31 -18.56 -3.74 -10.89
N GLY A 32 -18.46 -4.81 -10.07
CA GLY A 32 -17.54 -5.94 -10.21
C GLY A 32 -16.12 -5.61 -10.67
N GLN A 33 -15.88 -5.70 -11.99
CA GLN A 33 -14.55 -5.64 -12.59
C GLN A 33 -13.88 -4.26 -12.44
N MET A 34 -14.65 -3.17 -12.47
CA MET A 34 -14.11 -1.82 -12.30
C MET A 34 -13.72 -1.54 -10.85
N LEU A 35 -14.45 -2.15 -9.91
CA LEU A 35 -14.17 -2.10 -8.47
C LEU A 35 -12.79 -2.68 -8.16
N TYR A 36 -12.45 -3.84 -8.75
CA TYR A 36 -11.14 -4.48 -8.57
C TYR A 36 -9.99 -3.61 -9.06
N PHE A 37 -10.15 -2.94 -10.20
CA PHE A 37 -9.13 -2.00 -10.71
C PHE A 37 -8.98 -0.77 -9.81
N LEU A 38 -10.08 -0.23 -9.29
CA LEU A 38 -10.06 0.91 -8.37
C LEU A 38 -9.32 0.55 -7.07
N VAL A 39 -9.70 -0.57 -6.47
CA VAL A 39 -9.09 -1.12 -5.25
C VAL A 39 -7.61 -1.42 -5.47
N GLY A 40 -7.25 -2.02 -6.61
CA GLY A 40 -5.85 -2.26 -6.98
C GLY A 40 -5.05 -0.96 -7.09
N ARG A 41 -5.65 0.10 -7.65
CA ARG A 41 -4.98 1.42 -7.76
C ARG A 41 -4.65 2.00 -6.38
N TYR A 42 -5.61 1.97 -5.45
CA TYR A 42 -5.36 2.42 -4.07
C TYR A 42 -4.41 1.50 -3.30
N GLY A 43 -4.47 0.19 -3.53
CA GLY A 43 -3.51 -0.77 -2.97
C GLY A 43 -2.07 -0.49 -3.40
N ILE A 44 -1.85 -0.16 -4.67
CA ILE A 44 -0.52 0.24 -5.18
C ILE A 44 -0.05 1.55 -4.53
N TYR A 45 -0.91 2.55 -4.38
CA TYR A 45 -0.53 3.79 -3.68
C TYR A 45 -0.13 3.53 -2.23
N CYS A 46 -0.87 2.67 -1.52
CA CYS A 46 -0.52 2.29 -0.16
C CYS A 46 0.82 1.54 -0.10
N PHE A 47 1.07 0.64 -1.07
CA PHE A 47 2.34 -0.07 -1.17
C PHE A 47 3.52 0.87 -1.43
N LEU A 48 3.37 1.82 -2.35
CA LEU A 48 4.39 2.83 -2.63
C LEU A 48 4.65 3.73 -1.42
N ALA A 49 3.61 4.15 -0.69
CA ALA A 49 3.75 4.92 0.53
C ALA A 49 4.50 4.12 1.62
N ALA A 50 4.17 2.84 1.80
CA ALA A 50 4.87 1.97 2.75
C ALA A 50 6.36 1.78 2.36
N MET A 51 6.64 1.59 1.07
CA MET A 51 8.01 1.52 0.56
C MET A 51 8.79 2.82 0.81
N PHE A 52 8.17 3.98 0.58
CA PHE A 52 8.79 5.26 0.84
C PHE A 52 9.08 5.46 2.33
N VAL A 53 8.13 5.17 3.22
CA VAL A 53 8.31 5.25 4.67
C VAL A 53 9.42 4.30 5.13
N THR A 54 9.44 3.07 4.61
CA THR A 54 10.48 2.09 4.94
C THR A 54 11.85 2.54 4.46
N ALA A 55 11.95 3.11 3.24
CA ALA A 55 13.19 3.65 2.72
C ALA A 55 13.66 4.89 3.50
N ALA A 56 12.75 5.75 3.92
CA ALA A 56 13.06 6.91 4.74
C ALA A 56 13.55 6.50 6.14
N LEU A 57 12.87 5.54 6.78
CA LEU A 57 13.34 4.95 8.04
C LEU A 57 14.70 4.28 7.85
N ALA A 58 14.85 3.45 6.82
CA ALA A 58 16.11 2.79 6.53
C ALA A 58 17.23 3.81 6.28
N GLY A 59 16.99 4.91 5.56
CA GLY A 59 17.97 5.97 5.38
C GLY A 59 18.34 6.69 6.69
N LEU A 60 17.33 6.96 7.54
CA LEU A 60 17.54 7.57 8.85
C LEU A 60 18.34 6.67 9.79
N PHE A 61 17.98 5.38 9.86
CA PHE A 61 18.67 4.39 10.66
C PHE A 61 20.04 4.03 10.07
N SER A 62 20.19 3.94 8.74
CA SER A 62 21.43 3.64 8.00
C SER A 62 22.56 4.61 8.33
N HIS A 63 22.25 5.86 8.69
CA HIS A 63 23.26 6.82 9.13
C HIS A 63 24.03 6.38 10.39
N ASP A 64 23.50 5.45 11.19
CA ASP A 64 24.17 4.89 12.39
C ASP A 64 24.96 3.59 12.13
N TRP A 65 24.78 2.94 10.96
CA TRP A 65 25.39 1.63 10.69
C TRP A 65 26.90 1.71 10.38
N GLY A 66 27.44 2.91 10.20
CA GLY A 66 28.89 3.12 10.06
C GLY A 66 29.69 2.92 11.36
N VAL A 67 29.04 2.86 12.52
CA VAL A 67 29.70 2.69 13.83
C VAL A 67 29.73 1.22 14.30
N LEU A 68 28.93 0.33 13.70
CA LEU A 68 28.76 -1.05 14.16
C LEU A 68 29.61 -2.10 13.40
N CYS A 69 30.60 -1.66 12.63
CA CYS A 69 31.66 -2.53 12.08
C CYS A 69 33.01 -2.19 12.74
N PRO A 70 33.31 -2.73 13.93
CA PRO A 70 34.70 -2.92 14.30
C PRO A 70 35.31 -3.99 13.38
N GLU A 71 36.51 -3.70 12.88
CA GLU A 71 37.32 -4.58 12.01
C GLU A 71 37.67 -5.92 12.68
#